data_AF-A0A0S8G558-F1
#
_entry.id   AF-A0A0S8G558-F1
#
_cell.length_a   1.000
_cell.length_b   1.000
_cell.length_c   1.000
_cell.angle_alpha   90.00
_cell.angle_beta   90.00
_cell.angle_gamma   90.00
#
_symmetry.space_group_name_H-M   'P 1'
#
loop_
_entity.id
_entity.type
_entity.pdbx_description
1 polymer ?
#
loop_
_entity_poly.entity_id
_entity_poly.type
_entity_poly.pdbx_seq_one_letter_code
_entity_poly.pdbx_strand_id
1 'polypeptide(L)'
;SDNLTGLASVRLFYRRGGAVSFGQYGDPDTASPISFDSAQTGGDGAYSFYTLGTDNATNEENPPPMPDAQTMVLTVPVTLTTNADPASGGSVSPAGAMLHDAGITVTVAAVPSSGWSFDHWSGDASGTQNPTSVFMDTDKAVTAHFEQIPGPDLGGRLDDVSPHEILWGHDVSFVGQLFNEGNQATPGAFWVEFWAVNVATGWSGQLCDSIQVAVLGPSQSVDLSTFSPRSCYAGILAGTYAVEMRIDPSNAVVEPDESNNNVRWYNALVLPDLPDLQIRDFGFSPRDAGPAGGTTVTFSGIIANNGSRATTQSFWVEFRISPKLPVQATDPYLCDSLLVSSLLDAGTTEPLLAPRTTYPLDEGFYYVGVFLDPVNEIAEQREDNNISWSRERLRVGSATPVGRWMLYR
;
A
#
# COMPACT_ATOMS: atom_id res chain seq x y z
N SER A 1 -14.35 -25.14 -89.34
CA SER A 1 -13.51 -24.86 -88.17
C SER A 1 -12.10 -24.98 -88.68
N ASP A 2 -11.50 -23.86 -89.06
CA ASP A 2 -10.05 -23.81 -89.15
C ASP A 2 -9.51 -23.85 -87.71
N ASN A 3 -8.34 -24.43 -87.50
CA ASN A 3 -7.73 -24.52 -86.17
C ASN A 3 -7.15 -23.16 -85.71
N LEU A 4 -7.61 -22.05 -86.31
CA LEU A 4 -7.02 -20.72 -86.20
C LEU A 4 -7.69 -19.83 -85.14
N THR A 5 -8.84 -20.23 -84.60
CA THR A 5 -9.60 -19.45 -83.60
C THR A 5 -9.26 -19.76 -82.14
N GLY A 6 -8.28 -20.63 -81.89
CA GLY A 6 -7.81 -20.95 -80.53
C GLY A 6 -6.75 -19.97 -80.03
N LEU A 7 -6.67 -19.79 -78.72
CA LEU A 7 -5.59 -19.04 -78.08
C LEU A 7 -4.25 -19.75 -78.34
N ALA A 8 -3.30 -19.05 -78.96
CA ALA A 8 -1.97 -19.55 -79.25
C ALA A 8 -1.01 -19.29 -78.09
N SER A 9 -1.01 -18.07 -77.54
CA SER A 9 -0.13 -17.68 -76.44
C SER A 9 -0.69 -16.50 -75.65
N VAL A 10 -0.18 -16.30 -74.43
CA VAL A 10 -0.48 -15.15 -73.58
C VAL A 10 0.82 -14.47 -73.19
N ARG A 11 0.87 -13.13 -73.26
CA ARG A 11 2.00 -12.34 -72.77
C ARG A 11 1.61 -11.67 -71.46
N LEU A 12 2.41 -11.85 -70.42
CA LEU A 12 2.26 -11.12 -69.16
C LEU A 12 3.01 -9.80 -69.25
N PHE A 13 2.33 -8.71 -68.91
CA PHE A 13 2.91 -7.39 -68.78
C PHE A 13 2.85 -6.93 -67.33
N TYR A 14 3.92 -6.32 -66.85
CA TYR A 14 4.02 -5.82 -65.48
C TYR A 14 4.62 -4.41 -65.45
N ARG A 15 4.32 -3.68 -64.38
CA ARG A 15 5.07 -2.50 -63.96
C ARG A 15 5.28 -2.51 -62.46
N ARG A 16 6.41 -1.98 -62.02
CA ARG A 16 6.78 -1.88 -60.60
C ARG A 16 6.68 -0.44 -60.10
N GLY A 17 6.09 -0.25 -58.93
CA GLY A 17 5.91 1.06 -58.29
C GLY A 17 5.15 2.03 -59.18
N GLY A 18 5.63 3.28 -59.25
CA GLY A 18 5.05 4.35 -60.07
C GLY A 18 5.52 4.38 -61.52
N ALA A 19 6.10 3.30 -62.05
CA ALA A 19 6.56 3.26 -63.43
C ALA A 19 5.41 3.52 -64.42
N VAL A 20 5.67 4.34 -65.44
CA VAL A 20 4.61 4.79 -66.37
C VAL A 20 4.31 3.73 -67.43
N SER A 21 5.33 3.00 -67.89
CA SER A 21 5.24 1.96 -68.91
C SER A 21 5.25 0.56 -68.32
N PHE A 22 4.53 -0.37 -68.96
CA PHE A 22 4.60 -1.79 -68.67
C PHE A 22 5.70 -2.46 -69.51
N GLY A 23 6.46 -3.35 -68.88
CA GLY A 23 7.38 -4.27 -69.54
C GLY A 23 6.74 -5.63 -69.71
N GLN A 24 7.09 -6.35 -70.79
CA GLN A 24 6.74 -7.76 -70.91
C GLN A 24 7.60 -8.59 -69.95
N TYR A 25 6.98 -9.54 -69.25
CA TYR A 25 7.65 -10.53 -68.43
C TYR A 25 7.84 -11.81 -69.23
N GLY A 26 9.10 -12.24 -69.39
CA GLY A 26 9.45 -13.50 -70.04
C GLY A 26 8.98 -13.62 -71.50
N ASP A 27 9.02 -14.87 -71.99
CA ASP A 27 8.49 -15.26 -73.29
C ASP A 27 6.96 -15.53 -73.19
N PRO A 28 6.21 -15.48 -74.32
CA PRO A 28 4.78 -15.78 -74.32
C PRO A 28 4.47 -17.19 -73.78
N ASP A 29 3.56 -17.28 -72.83
CA ASP A 29 3.11 -18.53 -72.23
C ASP A 29 2.09 -19.25 -73.11
N THR A 30 2.23 -20.56 -73.25
CA THR A 30 1.27 -21.41 -73.98
C THR A 30 0.44 -22.30 -73.05
N ALA A 31 0.56 -22.13 -71.72
CA ALA A 31 -0.11 -22.92 -70.71
C ALA A 31 -0.41 -22.08 -69.45
N SER A 32 -1.41 -22.50 -68.67
CA SER A 32 -1.81 -21.87 -67.40
C SER A 32 -1.51 -22.83 -66.22
N PRO A 33 -1.11 -22.32 -65.04
CA PRO A 33 -0.98 -20.90 -64.66
C PRO A 33 0.31 -20.23 -65.16
N ILE A 34 0.21 -18.94 -65.48
CA ILE A 34 1.37 -18.06 -65.72
C ILE A 34 2.03 -17.79 -64.36
N SER A 35 3.33 -18.08 -64.25
CA SER A 35 4.10 -17.85 -63.02
C SER A 35 4.85 -16.53 -63.10
N PHE A 36 4.87 -15.78 -62.00
CA PHE A 36 5.60 -14.52 -61.89
C PHE A 36 6.60 -14.60 -60.74
N ASP A 37 7.87 -14.35 -61.02
CA ASP A 37 8.94 -14.29 -60.03
C ASP A 37 9.43 -12.85 -59.87
N SER A 38 9.08 -12.24 -58.74
CA SER A 38 9.46 -10.86 -58.42
C SER A 38 10.96 -10.66 -58.32
N ALA A 39 11.75 -11.71 -58.01
CA ALA A 39 13.20 -11.63 -57.93
C ALA A 39 13.83 -11.26 -59.27
N GLN A 40 13.16 -11.57 -60.38
CA GLN A 40 13.60 -11.26 -61.74
C GLN A 40 13.17 -9.86 -62.20
N THR A 41 12.28 -9.20 -61.46
CA THR A 41 11.65 -7.93 -61.87
C THR A 41 11.94 -6.76 -60.93
N GLY A 42 13.00 -6.87 -60.13
CA GLY A 42 13.44 -5.83 -59.20
C GLY A 42 13.02 -6.06 -57.75
N GLY A 43 12.57 -7.27 -57.40
CA GLY A 43 12.29 -7.70 -56.03
C GLY A 43 11.01 -7.09 -55.46
N ASP A 44 11.06 -6.73 -54.19
CA ASP A 44 9.92 -6.21 -53.44
C ASP A 44 9.34 -4.91 -54.05
N GLY A 45 8.05 -4.70 -53.91
CA GLY A 45 7.36 -3.47 -54.31
C GLY A 45 5.92 -3.73 -54.75
N ALA A 46 5.21 -2.64 -55.03
CA ALA A 46 3.90 -2.71 -55.66
C ALA A 46 4.07 -3.10 -57.14
N TYR A 47 3.26 -4.04 -57.60
CA TYR A 47 3.19 -4.47 -58.99
C TYR A 47 1.78 -4.27 -59.54
N SER A 48 1.70 -3.87 -60.80
CA SER A 48 0.47 -3.91 -61.57
C SER A 48 0.69 -4.77 -62.80
N PHE A 49 -0.34 -5.52 -63.20
CA PHE A 49 -0.28 -6.51 -64.26
C PHE A 49 -1.43 -6.36 -65.24
N TYR A 50 -1.18 -6.75 -66.48
CA TYR A 50 -2.21 -7.15 -67.43
C TYR A 50 -1.67 -8.27 -68.32
N THR A 51 -2.55 -8.95 -69.04
CA THR A 51 -2.18 -9.98 -70.02
C THR A 51 -2.71 -9.65 -71.40
N LEU A 52 -2.00 -10.03 -72.46
CA LEU A 52 -2.52 -9.97 -73.83
C LEU A 52 -2.54 -11.37 -74.44
N GLY A 53 -3.70 -11.78 -74.95
CA GLY A 53 -3.83 -13.02 -75.72
C GLY A 53 -3.50 -12.83 -77.20
N THR A 54 -2.83 -13.82 -77.79
CA THR A 54 -2.65 -13.95 -79.25
C THR A 54 -3.30 -15.23 -79.73
N ASP A 55 -4.10 -15.19 -80.81
CA ASP A 55 -4.72 -16.38 -81.40
C ASP A 55 -3.82 -17.09 -82.44
N ASN A 56 -4.22 -18.28 -82.88
CA ASN A 56 -3.50 -19.06 -83.90
C ASN A 56 -3.49 -18.39 -85.29
N ALA A 57 -4.33 -17.36 -85.50
CA ALA A 57 -4.33 -16.50 -86.69
C ALA A 57 -3.42 -15.27 -86.53
N THR A 58 -2.64 -15.18 -85.44
CA THR A 58 -1.74 -14.08 -85.08
C THR A 58 -2.43 -12.75 -84.74
N ASN A 59 -3.73 -12.76 -84.47
CA ASN A 59 -4.43 -11.59 -83.94
C ASN A 59 -4.11 -11.44 -82.46
N GLU A 60 -3.80 -10.21 -82.03
CA GLU A 60 -3.48 -9.90 -80.64
C GLU A 60 -4.51 -8.94 -80.03
N GLU A 61 -4.77 -9.13 -78.74
CA GLU A 61 -5.60 -8.25 -77.92
C GLU A 61 -4.98 -6.86 -77.75
N ASN A 62 -5.82 -5.82 -77.69
CA ASN A 62 -5.36 -4.47 -77.35
C ASN A 62 -5.07 -4.33 -75.85
N PRO A 63 -4.03 -3.58 -75.44
CA PRO A 63 -3.77 -3.30 -74.03
C PRO A 63 -4.98 -2.70 -73.31
N PRO A 64 -5.29 -3.15 -72.08
CA PRO A 64 -6.37 -2.58 -71.32
C PRO A 64 -6.04 -1.16 -70.85
N PRO A 65 -7.06 -0.31 -70.60
CA PRO A 65 -6.85 1.07 -70.15
C PRO A 65 -6.38 1.17 -68.69
N MET A 66 -6.55 0.10 -67.90
CA MET A 66 -6.09 -0.03 -66.52
C MET A 66 -5.47 -1.42 -66.32
N PRO A 67 -4.57 -1.61 -65.35
CA PRO A 67 -4.09 -2.94 -65.01
C PRO A 67 -5.24 -3.84 -64.52
N ASP A 68 -5.20 -5.10 -64.93
CA ASP A 68 -6.19 -6.12 -64.57
C ASP A 68 -5.99 -6.65 -63.14
N ALA A 69 -4.76 -6.61 -62.64
CA ALA A 69 -4.42 -7.03 -61.30
C ALA A 69 -3.33 -6.14 -60.69
N GLN A 70 -3.36 -6.00 -59.37
CA GLN A 70 -2.32 -5.33 -58.60
C GLN A 70 -1.99 -6.17 -57.37
N THR A 71 -0.73 -6.19 -56.98
CA THR A 71 -0.29 -6.85 -55.75
C THR A 71 0.90 -6.11 -55.14
N MET A 72 1.20 -6.39 -53.88
CA MET A 72 2.42 -5.95 -53.24
C MET A 72 3.25 -7.18 -52.88
N VAL A 73 4.48 -7.22 -53.35
CA VAL A 73 5.44 -8.24 -52.96
C VAL A 73 6.39 -7.62 -51.94
N LEU A 74 6.52 -8.22 -50.79
CA LEU A 74 7.50 -7.82 -49.79
C LEU A 74 8.03 -9.09 -49.13
N THR A 75 9.32 -9.36 -49.31
CA THR A 75 10.00 -10.59 -48.90
C THR A 75 10.78 -10.42 -47.60
N VAL A 76 10.87 -9.18 -47.11
CA VAL A 76 11.48 -8.82 -45.82
C VAL A 76 10.38 -8.49 -44.81
N PRO A 77 10.44 -9.03 -43.58
CA PRO A 77 9.49 -8.66 -42.54
C PRO A 77 9.60 -7.17 -42.19
N VAL A 78 8.47 -6.55 -41.88
CA VAL A 78 8.37 -5.13 -41.52
C VAL A 78 8.13 -4.96 -40.03
N THR A 79 8.56 -3.83 -39.49
CA THR A 79 8.48 -3.54 -38.06
C THR A 79 7.23 -2.74 -37.74
N LEU A 80 6.41 -3.21 -36.81
CA LEU A 80 5.39 -2.40 -36.13
C LEU A 80 5.97 -1.87 -34.83
N THR A 81 6.03 -0.55 -34.67
CA THR A 81 6.40 0.11 -33.42
C THR A 81 5.15 0.71 -32.78
N THR A 82 4.85 0.33 -31.53
CA THR A 82 3.71 0.88 -30.79
C THR A 82 4.18 1.74 -29.62
N ASN A 83 3.58 2.91 -29.43
CA ASN A 83 3.88 3.84 -28.34
C ASN A 83 2.61 4.21 -27.56
N ALA A 84 2.78 4.61 -26.29
CA ALA A 84 1.75 5.20 -25.45
C ALA A 84 2.16 6.63 -25.07
N ASP A 85 1.24 7.59 -25.17
CA ASP A 85 1.47 8.99 -24.86
C ASP A 85 0.34 9.58 -23.99
N PRO A 86 0.61 10.02 -22.75
CA PRO A 86 1.86 9.81 -22.02
C PRO A 86 2.06 8.32 -21.70
N ALA A 87 3.32 7.92 -21.49
CA ALA A 87 3.65 6.52 -21.17
C ALA A 87 3.04 6.03 -19.84
N SER A 88 2.75 6.95 -18.90
CA SER A 88 2.03 6.63 -17.66
C SER A 88 0.54 6.35 -17.88
N GLY A 89 -0.04 6.89 -18.97
CA GLY A 89 -1.48 6.82 -19.22
C GLY A 89 -1.98 5.46 -19.71
N GLY A 90 -1.09 4.59 -20.15
CA GLY A 90 -1.48 3.24 -20.56
C GLY A 90 -0.40 2.50 -21.33
N SER A 91 -0.81 1.43 -21.98
CA SER A 91 0.03 0.60 -22.83
C SER A 91 -0.66 0.27 -24.15
N VAL A 92 0.10 -0.24 -25.11
CA VAL A 92 -0.42 -0.76 -26.38
C VAL A 92 -0.04 -2.22 -26.51
N SER A 93 -0.98 -3.03 -27.01
CA SER A 93 -0.78 -4.45 -27.32
C SER A 93 -0.97 -4.70 -28.82
N PRO A 94 -0.03 -5.34 -29.52
CA PRO A 94 1.29 -5.77 -29.03
C PRO A 94 2.19 -4.59 -28.64
N ALA A 95 3.12 -4.82 -27.71
CA ALA A 95 3.97 -3.77 -27.15
C ALA A 95 5.34 -3.68 -27.83
N GLY A 96 5.82 -2.45 -28.01
CA GLY A 96 7.16 -2.15 -28.52
C GLY A 96 7.31 -2.33 -30.04
N ALA A 97 8.53 -2.63 -30.47
CA ALA A 97 8.86 -2.88 -31.86
C ALA A 97 8.85 -4.39 -32.15
N MET A 98 7.99 -4.84 -33.06
CA MET A 98 7.87 -6.24 -33.45
C MET A 98 7.91 -6.43 -34.97
N LEU A 99 8.53 -7.52 -35.41
CA LEU A 99 8.53 -7.91 -36.82
C LEU A 99 7.23 -8.64 -37.18
N HIS A 100 6.69 -8.31 -38.33
CA HIS A 100 5.51 -8.91 -38.93
C HIS A 100 5.76 -9.27 -40.38
N ASP A 101 5.12 -10.34 -40.83
CA ASP A 101 5.05 -10.65 -42.25
C ASP A 101 4.35 -9.52 -42.98
N ALA A 102 4.86 -9.18 -44.14
CA ALA A 102 4.29 -8.13 -44.95
C ALA A 102 2.93 -8.53 -45.54
N GLY A 103 2.06 -7.54 -45.76
CA GLY A 103 0.73 -7.74 -46.32
C GLY A 103 -0.29 -8.34 -45.36
N ILE A 104 0.07 -8.53 -44.08
CA ILE A 104 -0.88 -8.90 -43.03
C ILE A 104 -1.50 -7.65 -42.39
N THR A 105 -2.66 -7.82 -41.77
CA THR A 105 -3.26 -6.82 -40.90
C THR A 105 -3.03 -7.22 -39.45
N VAL A 106 -2.44 -6.32 -38.67
CA VAL A 106 -2.22 -6.49 -37.22
C VAL A 106 -3.27 -5.69 -36.45
N THR A 107 -3.92 -6.31 -35.48
CA THR A 107 -4.82 -5.61 -34.55
C THR A 107 -4.00 -5.06 -33.39
N VAL A 108 -4.13 -3.75 -33.13
CA VAL A 108 -3.50 -3.06 -32.00
C VAL A 108 -4.58 -2.57 -31.04
N ALA A 109 -4.37 -2.76 -29.74
CA ALA A 109 -5.30 -2.37 -28.68
C ALA A 109 -4.60 -1.46 -27.68
N ALA A 110 -5.23 -0.34 -27.34
CA ALA A 110 -4.80 0.54 -26.26
C ALA A 110 -5.42 0.04 -24.95
N VAL A 111 -4.61 -0.08 -23.91
CA VAL A 111 -5.02 -0.50 -22.57
C VAL A 111 -4.68 0.65 -21.61
N PRO A 112 -5.68 1.48 -21.24
CA PRO A 112 -5.45 2.57 -20.30
C PRO A 112 -4.99 2.07 -18.93
N SER A 113 -4.10 2.83 -18.30
CA SER A 113 -3.78 2.68 -16.87
C SER A 113 -4.98 3.11 -16.01
N SER A 114 -4.98 2.71 -14.74
CA SER A 114 -5.93 3.22 -13.75
C SER A 114 -5.88 4.75 -13.71
N GLY A 115 -7.03 5.43 -13.66
CA GLY A 115 -7.12 6.89 -13.75
C GLY A 115 -7.01 7.52 -15.14
N TRP A 116 -6.87 6.73 -16.21
CA TRP A 116 -6.74 7.24 -17.58
C TRP A 116 -7.80 6.65 -18.52
N SER A 117 -8.15 7.40 -19.57
CA SER A 117 -8.95 6.93 -20.69
C SER A 117 -8.15 7.00 -21.99
N PHE A 118 -8.43 6.07 -22.90
CA PHE A 118 -7.93 6.16 -24.26
C PHE A 118 -8.68 7.28 -25.00
N ASP A 119 -7.92 8.20 -25.60
CA ASP A 119 -8.44 9.33 -26.36
C ASP A 119 -8.48 9.00 -27.86
N HIS A 120 -7.31 8.81 -28.50
CA HIS A 120 -7.22 8.50 -29.93
C HIS A 120 -5.91 7.84 -30.36
N TRP A 121 -5.88 7.31 -31.58
CA TRP A 121 -4.66 6.82 -32.26
C TRP A 121 -4.04 7.90 -33.14
N SER A 122 -2.70 7.90 -33.25
CA SER A 122 -1.96 8.69 -34.25
C SER A 122 -0.77 7.92 -34.85
N GLY A 123 -0.10 8.53 -35.84
CA GLY A 123 0.98 7.89 -36.61
C GLY A 123 0.41 7.18 -37.85
N ASP A 124 0.71 5.90 -37.98
CA ASP A 124 0.18 5.02 -39.05
C ASP A 124 -1.21 4.45 -38.74
N ALA A 125 -1.84 4.87 -37.64
CA ALA A 125 -3.26 4.65 -37.35
C ALA A 125 -3.93 5.98 -36.98
N SER A 126 -5.27 6.01 -36.97
CA SER A 126 -6.03 7.21 -36.61
C SER A 126 -7.41 6.88 -36.04
N GLY A 127 -8.02 7.88 -35.41
CA GLY A 127 -9.39 7.80 -34.88
C GLY A 127 -9.46 7.22 -33.47
N THR A 128 -10.69 7.05 -32.98
CA THR A 128 -10.99 6.70 -31.59
C THR A 128 -11.45 5.25 -31.41
N GLN A 129 -11.43 4.45 -32.49
CA GLN A 129 -11.79 3.03 -32.43
C GLN A 129 -10.67 2.24 -31.75
N ASN A 130 -11.00 1.54 -30.66
CA ASN A 130 -10.07 0.69 -29.93
C ASN A 130 -10.73 -0.67 -29.63
N PRO A 131 -10.16 -1.80 -30.08
CA PRO A 131 -8.93 -1.94 -30.88
C PRO A 131 -9.02 -1.39 -32.32
N THR A 132 -7.88 -1.09 -32.94
CA THR A 132 -7.78 -0.70 -34.37
C THR A 132 -6.91 -1.68 -35.16
N SER A 133 -6.92 -1.58 -36.48
CA SER A 133 -6.19 -2.47 -37.41
C SER A 133 -5.17 -1.70 -38.25
N VAL A 134 -3.97 -2.27 -38.38
CA VAL A 134 -2.82 -1.70 -39.09
C VAL A 134 -2.40 -2.65 -40.21
N PHE A 135 -2.37 -2.18 -41.45
CA PHE A 135 -1.89 -2.97 -42.60
C PHE A 135 -0.37 -2.84 -42.73
N MET A 136 0.34 -3.96 -42.73
CA MET A 136 1.80 -4.03 -42.68
C MET A 136 2.40 -4.09 -44.09
N ASP A 137 2.42 -2.95 -44.80
CA ASP A 137 3.07 -2.80 -46.11
C ASP A 137 4.48 -2.17 -46.05
N THR A 138 4.78 -1.48 -44.96
CA THR A 138 6.09 -0.90 -44.64
C THR A 138 6.33 -1.02 -43.14
N ASP A 139 7.49 -0.57 -42.66
CA ASP A 139 7.62 -0.24 -41.23
C ASP A 139 6.53 0.76 -40.84
N LYS A 140 5.88 0.52 -39.70
CA LYS A 140 4.78 1.31 -39.15
C LYS A 140 5.08 1.76 -37.73
N ALA A 141 4.63 2.96 -37.38
CA ALA A 141 4.64 3.47 -36.02
C ALA A 141 3.26 3.98 -35.63
N VAL A 142 2.68 3.41 -34.56
CA VAL A 142 1.36 3.78 -34.04
C VAL A 142 1.48 4.24 -32.60
N THR A 143 0.81 5.34 -32.26
CA THR A 143 0.78 5.88 -30.90
C THR A 143 -0.64 5.92 -30.38
N ALA A 144 -0.89 5.34 -29.21
CA ALA A 144 -2.12 5.54 -28.44
C ALA A 144 -1.96 6.78 -27.56
N HIS A 145 -2.91 7.72 -27.67
CA HIS A 145 -3.02 8.88 -26.79
C HIS A 145 -3.99 8.59 -25.66
N PHE A 146 -3.58 8.95 -24.44
CA PHE A 146 -4.39 8.80 -23.24
C PHE A 146 -4.61 10.16 -22.57
N GLU A 147 -5.79 10.34 -22.00
CA GLU A 147 -6.15 11.50 -21.21
C GLU A 147 -6.44 11.08 -19.77
N GLN A 148 -6.07 11.93 -18.81
CA GLN A 148 -6.36 11.67 -17.40
C GLN A 148 -7.85 11.87 -17.17
N ILE A 149 -8.51 10.90 -16.56
CA ILE A 149 -9.93 11.01 -16.23
C ILE A 149 -10.08 12.14 -15.21
N PRO A 150 -11.00 13.11 -15.42
CA PRO A 150 -11.18 14.21 -14.48
C PRO A 150 -11.59 13.72 -13.08
N GLY A 151 -10.82 14.11 -12.06
CA GLY A 151 -11.08 13.74 -10.68
C GLY A 151 -9.90 14.04 -9.74
N PRO A 152 -10.12 13.96 -8.42
CA PRO A 152 -9.03 13.84 -7.46
C PRO A 152 -8.34 12.47 -7.62
N ASP A 153 -7.06 12.41 -7.27
CA ASP A 153 -6.25 11.19 -7.26
C ASP A 153 -5.29 11.31 -6.08
N LEU A 154 -5.70 10.73 -4.95
CA LEU A 154 -5.06 10.75 -3.66
C LEU A 154 -3.95 9.70 -3.64
N GLY A 155 -2.77 10.16 -3.25
CA GLY A 155 -1.62 9.31 -3.05
C GLY A 155 -0.82 9.77 -1.86
N GLY A 156 0.16 8.96 -1.50
CA GLY A 156 1.05 9.32 -0.43
C GLY A 156 2.40 8.64 -0.51
N ARG A 157 3.30 9.16 0.32
CA ARG A 157 4.61 8.62 0.58
C ARG A 157 4.83 8.63 2.09
N LEU A 158 5.17 7.49 2.65
CA LEU A 158 5.58 7.37 4.04
C LEU A 158 7.10 7.17 4.05
N ASP A 159 7.83 8.19 4.51
CA ASP A 159 9.29 8.23 4.50
C ASP A 159 9.88 7.58 5.76
N ASP A 160 9.31 7.94 6.91
CA ASP A 160 9.76 7.42 8.20
C ASP A 160 8.60 7.29 9.19
N VAL A 161 8.75 6.34 10.11
CA VAL A 161 7.86 6.16 11.26
C VAL A 161 8.76 6.08 12.47
N SER A 162 8.70 7.03 13.40
CA SER A 162 9.61 7.07 14.55
C SER A 162 8.84 7.14 15.87
N PRO A 163 9.36 6.51 16.95
CA PRO A 163 10.57 5.69 16.99
C PRO A 163 10.43 4.34 16.27
N HIS A 164 11.55 3.74 15.84
CA HIS A 164 11.57 2.40 15.19
C HIS A 164 11.35 1.25 16.17
N GLU A 165 11.44 1.54 17.46
CA GLU A 165 11.05 0.65 18.55
C GLU A 165 10.04 1.40 19.41
N ILE A 166 8.85 0.85 19.58
CA ILE A 166 7.77 1.49 20.32
C ILE A 166 7.30 0.62 21.49
N LEU A 167 7.30 1.24 22.67
CA LEU A 167 6.65 0.73 23.87
C LEU A 167 5.15 1.09 23.86
N TRP A 168 4.33 0.30 24.52
CA TRP A 168 2.88 0.50 24.50
C TRP A 168 2.48 1.84 25.11
N GLY A 169 1.53 2.54 24.48
CA GLY A 169 1.08 3.86 24.96
C GLY A 169 2.07 5.00 24.71
N HIS A 170 3.18 4.74 24.02
CA HIS A 170 4.03 5.80 23.49
C HIS A 170 3.48 6.33 22.17
N ASP A 171 3.87 7.56 21.90
CA ASP A 171 3.51 8.32 20.72
C ASP A 171 4.42 7.97 19.53
N VAL A 172 3.83 7.87 18.33
CA VAL A 172 4.54 7.67 17.05
C VAL A 172 4.46 8.94 16.22
N SER A 173 5.55 9.28 15.54
CA SER A 173 5.60 10.31 14.51
C SER A 173 5.71 9.69 13.12
N PHE A 174 4.91 10.21 12.20
CA PHE A 174 4.91 9.84 10.79
C PHE A 174 5.53 10.97 9.98
N VAL A 175 6.53 10.65 9.17
CA VAL A 175 7.19 11.59 8.25
C VAL A 175 6.88 11.14 6.84
N GLY A 176 6.44 12.07 6.00
CA GLY A 176 6.04 11.77 4.64
C GLY A 176 5.13 12.83 4.06
N GLN A 177 4.53 12.52 2.93
CA GLN A 177 3.62 13.41 2.22
C GLN A 177 2.35 12.68 1.85
N LEU A 178 1.24 13.39 1.96
CA LEU A 178 -0.03 13.05 1.36
C LEU A 178 -0.30 14.07 0.26
N PHE A 179 -0.78 13.65 -0.89
CA PHE A 179 -0.93 14.53 -2.05
C PHE A 179 -2.13 14.15 -2.91
N ASN A 180 -2.55 15.09 -3.73
CA ASN A 180 -3.55 14.88 -4.78
C ASN A 180 -2.86 15.09 -6.15
N GLU A 181 -2.56 14.01 -6.86
CA GLU A 181 -2.00 14.03 -8.23
C GLU A 181 -3.07 14.29 -9.30
N GLY A 182 -4.34 14.29 -8.89
CA GLY A 182 -5.49 14.50 -9.74
C GLY A 182 -5.61 15.94 -10.20
N ASN A 183 -6.42 16.12 -11.25
CA ASN A 183 -6.66 17.42 -11.84
C ASN A 183 -7.86 18.17 -11.22
N GLN A 184 -8.53 17.57 -10.22
CA GLN A 184 -9.59 18.21 -9.44
C GLN A 184 -9.32 18.16 -7.93
N ALA A 185 -9.87 19.12 -7.20
CA ALA A 185 -9.82 19.12 -5.75
C ALA A 185 -10.71 18.01 -5.18
N THR A 186 -10.37 17.51 -3.98
CA THR A 186 -11.30 16.63 -3.25
C THR A 186 -12.60 17.38 -2.93
N PRO A 187 -13.77 16.71 -2.99
CA PRO A 187 -15.06 17.35 -2.73
C PRO A 187 -15.25 17.74 -1.25
N GLY A 188 -14.44 17.19 -0.35
CA GLY A 188 -14.49 17.42 1.08
C GLY A 188 -13.23 16.93 1.79
N ALA A 189 -13.28 16.99 3.12
CA ALA A 189 -12.30 16.36 3.98
C ALA A 189 -12.44 14.84 3.93
N PHE A 190 -11.33 14.13 4.13
CA PHE A 190 -11.26 12.67 4.11
C PHE A 190 -10.38 12.15 5.25
N TRP A 191 -10.46 10.86 5.52
CA TRP A 191 -9.73 10.22 6.61
C TRP A 191 -8.50 9.48 6.09
N VAL A 192 -7.45 9.44 6.91
CA VAL A 192 -6.30 8.57 6.68
C VAL A 192 -6.06 7.76 7.95
N GLU A 193 -5.80 6.47 7.77
CA GLU A 193 -5.56 5.51 8.85
C GLU A 193 -4.16 4.93 8.77
N PHE A 194 -3.58 4.62 9.94
CA PHE A 194 -2.29 3.95 10.04
C PHE A 194 -2.50 2.55 10.62
N TRP A 195 -2.01 1.54 9.93
CA TRP A 195 -2.18 0.13 10.26
C TRP A 195 -0.84 -0.55 10.45
N ALA A 196 -0.71 -1.35 11.50
CA ALA A 196 0.42 -2.21 11.73
C ALA A 196 0.16 -3.56 11.07
N VAL A 197 1.10 -4.01 10.23
CA VAL A 197 1.03 -5.29 9.54
C VAL A 197 2.18 -6.16 10.01
N ASN A 198 1.88 -7.21 10.78
CA ASN A 198 2.87 -8.10 11.33
C ASN A 198 3.57 -8.86 10.19
N VAL A 199 4.89 -8.71 10.10
CA VAL A 199 5.66 -9.23 8.95
C VAL A 199 5.72 -10.76 8.91
N ALA A 200 5.54 -11.43 10.06
CA ALA A 200 5.64 -12.88 10.17
C ALA A 200 4.31 -13.58 9.91
N THR A 201 3.21 -12.99 10.37
CA THR A 201 1.87 -13.62 10.35
C THR A 201 0.94 -13.04 9.31
N GLY A 202 1.24 -11.83 8.79
CA GLY A 202 0.34 -11.07 7.93
C GLY A 202 -0.87 -10.49 8.66
N TRP A 203 -0.97 -10.66 9.98
CA TRP A 203 -2.02 -10.02 10.77
C TRP A 203 -1.92 -8.50 10.64
N SER A 204 -3.05 -7.82 10.46
CA SER A 204 -3.12 -6.36 10.40
C SER A 204 -4.11 -5.80 11.41
N GLY A 205 -3.73 -4.72 12.09
CA GLY A 205 -4.59 -3.97 12.99
C GLY A 205 -4.29 -2.48 12.93
N GLN A 206 -5.26 -1.65 13.33
CA GLN A 206 -5.06 -0.21 13.38
C GLN A 206 -4.00 0.13 14.44
N LEU A 207 -2.98 0.91 14.03
CA LEU A 207 -1.83 1.26 14.85
C LEU A 207 -2.13 2.44 15.77
N CYS A 208 -2.62 3.55 15.21
CA CYS A 208 -2.95 4.76 15.98
C CYS A 208 -4.26 5.37 15.49
N ASP A 209 -4.70 6.43 16.16
CA ASP A 209 -5.90 7.19 15.81
C ASP A 209 -5.85 7.75 14.38
N SER A 210 -7.01 7.81 13.71
CA SER A 210 -7.13 8.29 12.33
C SER A 210 -6.94 9.81 12.23
N ILE A 211 -6.31 10.28 11.15
CA ILE A 211 -6.18 11.72 10.86
C ILE A 211 -7.28 12.15 9.89
N GLN A 212 -7.82 13.34 10.09
CA GLN A 212 -8.70 13.98 9.10
C GLN A 212 -7.89 15.01 8.33
N VAL A 213 -7.91 14.88 7.01
CA VAL A 213 -7.25 15.82 6.10
C VAL A 213 -8.32 16.68 5.46
N ALA A 214 -8.08 18.00 5.46
CA ALA A 214 -8.95 18.96 4.81
C ALA A 214 -8.93 18.77 3.28
N VAL A 215 -9.71 19.60 2.58
CA VAL A 215 -9.73 19.58 1.11
C VAL A 215 -8.32 19.76 0.55
N LEU A 216 -7.92 18.86 -0.36
CA LEU A 216 -6.69 18.99 -1.14
C LEU A 216 -7.03 19.41 -2.57
N GLY A 217 -6.49 20.56 -2.98
CA GLY A 217 -6.55 21.03 -4.36
C GLY A 217 -5.66 20.20 -5.29
N PRO A 218 -5.78 20.40 -6.62
CA PRO A 218 -4.93 19.74 -7.60
C PRO A 218 -3.45 19.98 -7.34
N SER A 219 -2.64 18.93 -7.40
CA SER A 219 -1.20 18.95 -7.14
C SER A 219 -0.78 19.50 -5.77
N GLN A 220 -1.71 19.61 -4.82
CA GLN A 220 -1.40 20.01 -3.46
C GLN A 220 -0.90 18.82 -2.65
N SER A 221 -0.07 19.12 -1.66
CA SER A 221 0.43 18.13 -0.69
C SER A 221 0.34 18.67 0.73
N VAL A 222 0.25 17.75 1.68
CA VAL A 222 0.32 17.99 3.12
C VAL A 222 1.41 17.12 3.71
N ASP A 223 2.21 17.72 4.59
CA ASP A 223 3.28 17.03 5.32
C ASP A 223 2.69 16.26 6.51
N LEU A 224 2.96 14.96 6.59
CA LEU A 224 2.45 14.08 7.65
C LEU A 224 2.99 14.46 9.04
N SER A 225 4.13 15.13 9.12
CA SER A 225 4.70 15.59 10.40
C SER A 225 3.80 16.61 11.09
N THR A 226 2.91 17.30 10.36
CA THR A 226 1.96 18.25 10.93
C THR A 226 0.86 17.59 11.77
N PHE A 227 0.66 16.29 11.62
CA PHE A 227 -0.27 15.51 12.42
C PHE A 227 0.42 14.73 13.55
N SER A 228 1.74 14.77 13.64
CA SER A 228 2.53 14.02 14.62
C SER A 228 2.82 14.82 15.90
N PRO A 229 3.02 14.17 17.06
CA PRO A 229 2.90 12.73 17.30
C PRO A 229 1.46 12.22 17.40
N ARG A 230 1.29 10.90 17.29
CA ARG A 230 0.01 10.18 17.38
C ARG A 230 0.06 9.15 18.49
N SER A 231 -1.01 9.07 19.27
CA SER A 231 -1.13 8.08 20.35
C SER A 231 -1.65 6.76 19.80
N CYS A 232 -0.89 5.68 20.02
CA CYS A 232 -1.17 4.39 19.41
C CYS A 232 -1.95 3.47 20.35
N TYR A 233 -2.75 2.56 19.77
CA TYR A 233 -3.67 1.74 20.52
C TYR A 233 -2.95 0.66 21.32
N ALA A 234 -3.39 0.46 22.57
CA ALA A 234 -3.06 -0.73 23.33
C ALA A 234 -3.73 -1.95 22.67
N GLY A 235 -2.96 -2.97 22.31
CA GLY A 235 -3.49 -4.26 21.83
C GLY A 235 -2.61 -5.01 20.84
N ILE A 236 -1.55 -4.38 20.33
CA ILE A 236 -0.69 -4.96 19.30
C ILE A 236 0.39 -5.80 19.96
N LEU A 237 0.35 -7.12 19.72
CA LEU A 237 1.32 -8.05 20.28
C LEU A 237 2.76 -7.67 19.92
N ALA A 238 3.72 -8.15 20.70
CA ALA A 238 5.13 -7.98 20.37
C ALA A 238 5.45 -8.61 19.01
N GLY A 239 6.36 -7.98 18.28
CA GLY A 239 6.77 -8.42 16.97
C GLY A 239 7.32 -7.31 16.10
N THR A 240 7.60 -7.67 14.85
CA THR A 240 8.05 -6.74 13.82
C THR A 240 6.91 -6.44 12.86
N TYR A 241 6.71 -5.16 12.57
CA TYR A 241 5.58 -4.66 11.82
C TYR A 241 6.06 -3.77 10.66
N ALA A 242 5.44 -3.95 9.50
CA ALA A 242 5.39 -2.89 8.49
C ALA A 242 4.25 -1.93 8.86
N VAL A 243 4.35 -0.67 8.45
CA VAL A 243 3.28 0.31 8.66
C VAL A 243 2.61 0.61 7.33
N GLU A 244 1.30 0.46 7.28
CA GLU A 244 0.48 0.76 6.11
C GLU A 244 -0.37 2.00 6.40
N MET A 245 -0.17 3.04 5.60
CA MET A 245 -1.02 4.21 5.55
C MET A 245 -2.12 3.94 4.52
N ARG A 246 -3.38 4.02 4.95
CA ARG A 246 -4.57 3.87 4.11
C ARG A 246 -5.26 5.21 3.98
N ILE A 247 -5.30 5.70 2.76
CA ILE A 247 -5.89 6.98 2.39
C ILE A 247 -7.34 6.73 1.99
N ASP A 248 -8.23 7.56 2.53
CA ASP A 248 -9.68 7.44 2.35
C ASP A 248 -10.23 6.00 2.43
N PRO A 249 -10.02 5.29 3.54
CA PRO A 249 -10.43 3.89 3.68
C PRO A 249 -11.95 3.68 3.59
N SER A 250 -12.74 4.76 3.70
CA SER A 250 -14.19 4.75 3.53
C SER A 250 -14.65 4.90 2.07
N ASN A 251 -13.73 5.20 1.14
CA ASN A 251 -14.03 5.63 -0.23
C ASN A 251 -15.11 6.75 -0.24
N ALA A 252 -14.84 7.82 0.51
CA ALA A 252 -15.69 9.01 0.58
C ALA A 252 -15.36 10.02 -0.54
N VAL A 253 -14.12 10.01 -1.03
CA VAL A 253 -13.62 10.70 -2.21
C VAL A 253 -13.53 9.65 -3.31
N VAL A 254 -14.39 9.77 -4.31
CA VAL A 254 -14.37 8.85 -5.45
C VAL A 254 -13.25 9.28 -6.40
N GLU A 255 -12.36 8.35 -6.70
CA GLU A 255 -11.15 8.60 -7.48
C GLU A 255 -11.14 7.79 -8.79
N PRO A 256 -10.55 8.33 -9.86
CA PRO A 256 -10.34 7.55 -11.07
C PRO A 256 -9.29 6.44 -10.92
N ASP A 257 -8.30 6.62 -10.03
CA ASP A 257 -7.36 5.59 -9.62
C ASP A 257 -7.51 5.31 -8.12
N GLU A 258 -7.99 4.12 -7.76
CA GLU A 258 -8.15 3.69 -6.36
C GLU A 258 -7.00 2.79 -5.90
N SER A 259 -6.01 2.54 -6.78
CA SER A 259 -4.98 1.51 -6.56
C SER A 259 -3.78 2.02 -5.75
N ASN A 260 -3.64 3.33 -5.61
CA ASN A 260 -2.53 4.03 -4.95
C ASN A 260 -2.90 4.57 -3.55
N ASN A 261 -4.14 4.36 -3.08
CA ASN A 261 -4.61 4.76 -1.76
C ASN A 261 -3.98 4.00 -0.58
N ASN A 262 -3.24 2.91 -0.85
CA ASN A 262 -2.54 2.14 0.17
C ASN A 262 -1.03 2.26 0.01
N VAL A 263 -0.39 2.93 0.98
CA VAL A 263 1.05 3.17 0.99
C VAL A 263 1.68 2.39 2.14
N ARG A 264 2.64 1.51 1.85
CA ARG A 264 3.30 0.69 2.87
C ARG A 264 4.75 1.10 3.06
N TRP A 265 5.11 1.34 4.32
CA TRP A 265 6.47 1.51 4.79
C TRP A 265 6.98 0.17 5.33
N TYR A 266 8.02 -0.36 4.68
CA TYR A 266 8.54 -1.71 4.90
C TYR A 266 9.67 -1.80 5.93
N ASN A 267 10.14 -0.66 6.44
CA ASN A 267 11.08 -0.70 7.55
C ASN A 267 10.35 -1.28 8.78
N ALA A 268 11.12 -1.95 9.62
CA ALA A 268 10.61 -2.62 10.80
C ALA A 268 10.25 -1.60 11.89
N LEU A 269 8.95 -1.45 12.19
CA LEU A 269 8.51 -0.99 13.49
C LEU A 269 8.54 -2.18 14.44
N VAL A 270 9.33 -2.09 15.50
CA VAL A 270 9.51 -3.16 16.48
C VAL A 270 8.68 -2.85 17.70
N LEU A 271 7.76 -3.74 18.04
CA LEU A 271 7.15 -3.80 19.36
C LEU A 271 7.95 -4.84 20.15
N PRO A 272 8.75 -4.42 21.14
CA PRO A 272 9.68 -5.32 21.79
C PRO A 272 8.95 -6.36 22.61
N ASP A 273 9.50 -7.56 22.60
CA ASP A 273 9.04 -8.67 23.41
C ASP A 273 9.56 -8.47 24.84
N LEU A 274 8.74 -7.86 25.70
CA LEU A 274 9.07 -7.52 27.10
C LEU A 274 7.93 -7.95 28.05
N PRO A 275 8.19 -8.13 29.36
CA PRO A 275 7.15 -8.21 30.39
C PRO A 275 6.38 -6.88 30.53
N ASP A 276 5.21 -6.89 31.17
CA ASP A 276 4.40 -5.69 31.52
C ASP A 276 3.75 -5.89 32.89
N LEU A 277 4.43 -5.44 33.95
CA LEU A 277 3.97 -5.54 35.32
C LEU A 277 2.90 -4.50 35.60
N GLN A 278 1.72 -4.99 35.97
CA GLN A 278 0.61 -4.15 36.34
C GLN A 278 0.04 -4.60 37.68
N ILE A 279 -0.25 -3.63 38.55
CA ILE A 279 -1.02 -3.89 39.77
C ILE A 279 -2.51 -3.60 39.52
N ARG A 280 -3.38 -4.52 39.94
CA ARG A 280 -4.84 -4.41 39.85
C ARG A 280 -5.49 -4.57 41.22
N ASP A 281 -6.64 -3.92 41.41
CA ASP A 281 -7.49 -4.04 42.60
C ASP A 281 -6.76 -3.85 43.94
N PHE A 282 -5.82 -2.90 43.96
CA PHE A 282 -5.03 -2.63 45.16
C PHE A 282 -5.89 -2.14 46.33
N GLY A 283 -5.67 -2.75 47.50
CA GLY A 283 -6.34 -2.43 48.74
C GLY A 283 -5.51 -2.81 49.96
N PHE A 284 -6.03 -2.47 51.14
CA PHE A 284 -5.38 -2.81 52.41
C PHE A 284 -6.40 -2.91 53.56
N SER A 285 -6.02 -3.61 54.62
CA SER A 285 -6.79 -3.73 55.86
C SER A 285 -5.86 -4.05 57.05
N PRO A 286 -6.08 -3.50 58.26
CA PRO A 286 -7.17 -2.60 58.66
C PRO A 286 -6.96 -1.15 58.17
N ARG A 287 -7.97 -0.30 58.37
CA ARG A 287 -7.96 1.13 57.97
C ARG A 287 -7.48 2.09 59.05
N ASP A 288 -7.10 1.56 60.22
CA ASP A 288 -6.57 2.33 61.34
C ASP A 288 -5.17 1.81 61.70
N ALA A 289 -4.24 2.73 61.96
CA ALA A 289 -2.90 2.43 62.46
C ALA A 289 -2.53 3.36 63.62
N GLY A 290 -1.71 2.85 64.55
CA GLY A 290 -1.17 3.62 65.66
C GLY A 290 0.02 4.50 65.24
N PRO A 291 0.22 5.68 65.86
CA PRO A 291 1.28 6.62 65.47
C PRO A 291 2.69 6.13 65.81
N ALA A 292 2.82 5.22 66.79
CA ALA A 292 4.10 4.64 67.18
C ALA A 292 4.66 3.60 66.18
N GLY A 293 3.93 3.30 65.10
CA GLY A 293 4.22 2.16 64.23
C GLY A 293 3.84 0.83 64.90
N GLY A 294 4.21 -0.27 64.25
CA GLY A 294 3.93 -1.61 64.78
C GLY A 294 2.54 -2.16 64.44
N THR A 295 1.72 -1.42 63.70
CA THR A 295 0.41 -1.93 63.24
C THR A 295 0.63 -2.87 62.06
N THR A 296 0.08 -4.08 62.12
CA THR A 296 0.08 -4.99 60.96
C THR A 296 -1.03 -4.60 59.99
N VAL A 297 -0.64 -4.15 58.80
CA VAL A 297 -1.53 -3.88 57.67
C VAL A 297 -1.31 -4.95 56.61
N THR A 298 -2.39 -5.60 56.17
CA THR A 298 -2.39 -6.58 55.09
C THR A 298 -2.76 -5.90 53.79
N PHE A 299 -1.83 -5.90 52.83
CA PHE A 299 -2.08 -5.45 51.47
C PHE A 299 -2.72 -6.56 50.64
N SER A 300 -3.68 -6.18 49.81
CA SER A 300 -4.40 -7.05 48.88
C SER A 300 -4.34 -6.49 47.46
N GLY A 301 -4.27 -7.35 46.45
CA GLY A 301 -4.33 -6.94 45.05
C GLY A 301 -3.92 -8.09 44.12
N ILE A 302 -3.73 -7.77 42.84
CA ILE A 302 -3.26 -8.71 41.83
C ILE A 302 -2.07 -8.09 41.12
N ILE A 303 -0.92 -8.73 41.21
CA ILE A 303 0.25 -8.43 40.38
C ILE A 303 0.08 -9.24 39.10
N ALA A 304 0.03 -8.58 37.95
CA ALA A 304 -0.14 -9.22 36.66
C ALA A 304 1.07 -8.93 35.78
N ASN A 305 1.50 -9.91 34.99
CA ASN A 305 2.36 -9.66 33.84
C ASN A 305 1.51 -9.76 32.58
N ASN A 306 1.14 -8.62 31.98
CA ASN A 306 0.37 -8.60 30.72
C ASN A 306 1.26 -8.57 29.48
N GLY A 307 2.58 -8.60 29.67
CA GLY A 307 3.53 -8.55 28.59
C GLY A 307 3.61 -9.89 27.88
N SER A 308 4.37 -9.91 26.81
CA SER A 308 4.55 -11.09 25.98
C SER A 308 5.70 -11.98 26.45
N ARG A 309 6.52 -11.53 27.42
CA ARG A 309 7.58 -12.34 28.07
C ARG A 309 7.38 -12.46 29.56
N ALA A 310 7.93 -13.55 30.11
CA ALA A 310 8.13 -13.68 31.54
C ALA A 310 9.11 -12.61 32.06
N THR A 311 8.99 -12.25 33.34
CA THR A 311 10.03 -11.45 34.00
C THR A 311 11.37 -12.19 33.98
N THR A 312 12.47 -11.46 33.83
CA THR A 312 13.82 -12.06 33.73
C THR A 312 14.50 -12.25 35.07
N GLN A 313 13.99 -11.59 36.12
CA GLN A 313 14.52 -11.63 37.47
C GLN A 313 13.42 -11.33 38.50
N SER A 314 13.76 -11.50 39.77
CA SER A 314 12.94 -11.03 40.89
C SER A 314 12.90 -9.50 40.93
N PHE A 315 11.81 -8.94 41.44
CA PHE A 315 11.68 -7.49 41.59
C PHE A 315 11.07 -7.10 42.94
N TRP A 316 11.32 -5.87 43.35
CA TRP A 316 10.79 -5.33 44.59
C TRP A 316 9.40 -4.70 44.42
N VAL A 317 8.61 -4.79 45.48
CA VAL A 317 7.35 -4.08 45.66
C VAL A 317 7.47 -3.18 46.87
N GLU A 318 7.22 -1.89 46.67
CA GLU A 318 7.30 -0.87 47.71
C GLU A 318 5.93 -0.32 48.07
N PHE A 319 5.74 -0.02 49.36
CA PHE A 319 4.53 0.58 49.89
C PHE A 319 4.84 1.97 50.42
N ARG A 320 4.21 2.98 49.83
CA ARG A 320 4.43 4.40 50.17
C ARG A 320 3.16 5.00 50.78
N ILE A 321 3.30 6.12 51.48
CA ILE A 321 2.18 6.79 52.16
C ILE A 321 2.21 8.30 51.95
N SER A 322 1.06 8.90 51.61
CA SER A 322 0.98 10.34 51.32
C SER A 322 -0.36 10.95 51.73
N PRO A 323 -0.40 12.19 52.25
CA PRO A 323 -1.66 12.89 52.48
C PRO A 323 -2.31 13.39 51.18
N LYS A 324 -1.66 13.23 50.02
CA LYS A 324 -2.10 13.73 48.70
C LYS A 324 -2.08 12.60 47.67
N LEU A 325 -2.81 12.83 46.56
CA LEU A 325 -2.74 12.00 45.36
C LEU A 325 -2.12 12.79 44.19
N PRO A 326 -1.49 12.12 43.23
CA PRO A 326 -1.11 10.70 43.29
C PRO A 326 0.05 10.49 44.28
N VAL A 327 0.09 9.32 44.94
CA VAL A 327 1.22 8.93 45.80
C VAL A 327 2.47 8.85 44.91
N GLN A 328 3.58 9.44 45.35
CA GLN A 328 4.84 9.53 44.61
C GLN A 328 5.85 8.51 45.11
N ALA A 329 6.78 8.09 44.25
CA ALA A 329 7.90 7.22 44.65
C ALA A 329 8.82 7.90 45.69
N THR A 330 8.82 9.23 45.75
CA THR A 330 9.55 10.01 46.76
C THR A 330 8.85 10.13 48.11
N ASP A 331 7.58 9.70 48.21
CA ASP A 331 6.83 9.75 49.47
C ASP A 331 7.43 8.76 50.49
N PRO A 332 7.22 8.97 51.80
CA PRO A 332 7.74 8.08 52.83
C PRO A 332 7.29 6.63 52.66
N TYR A 333 8.15 5.69 53.05
CA TYR A 333 7.78 4.28 53.15
C TYR A 333 6.76 4.07 54.27
N LEU A 334 5.72 3.30 53.99
CA LEU A 334 4.77 2.84 55.00
C LEU A 334 5.37 1.71 55.85
N CYS A 335 6.12 0.80 55.22
CA CYS A 335 6.69 -0.39 55.82
C CYS A 335 7.90 -0.91 55.00
N ASP A 336 8.41 -2.08 55.35
CA ASP A 336 9.41 -2.82 54.57
C ASP A 336 8.90 -3.22 53.17
N SER A 337 9.83 -3.33 52.22
CA SER A 337 9.55 -3.77 50.86
C SER A 337 9.29 -5.28 50.80
N LEU A 338 8.53 -5.72 49.80
CA LEU A 338 8.28 -7.12 49.49
C LEU A 338 9.12 -7.53 48.28
N LEU A 339 9.93 -8.59 48.40
CA LEU A 339 10.57 -9.22 47.24
C LEU A 339 9.60 -10.21 46.59
N VAL A 340 9.31 -10.02 45.31
CA VAL A 340 8.67 -11.04 44.48
C VAL A 340 9.77 -11.88 43.85
N SER A 341 10.05 -13.04 44.46
CA SER A 341 11.19 -13.88 44.08
C SER A 341 10.90 -14.85 42.93
N SER A 342 9.63 -15.14 42.65
CA SER A 342 9.21 -15.96 41.52
C SER A 342 9.23 -15.13 40.24
N LEU A 343 9.63 -15.76 39.13
CA LEU A 343 9.41 -15.18 37.81
C LEU A 343 7.94 -15.27 37.46
N LEU A 344 7.40 -14.20 36.88
CA LEU A 344 6.00 -14.11 36.49
C LEU A 344 5.92 -14.34 34.99
N ASP A 345 5.37 -15.49 34.57
CA ASP A 345 5.20 -15.84 33.16
C ASP A 345 4.27 -14.85 32.43
N ALA A 346 4.44 -14.72 31.12
CA ALA A 346 3.59 -13.89 30.28
C ALA A 346 2.11 -14.23 30.43
N GLY A 347 1.26 -13.22 30.64
CA GLY A 347 -0.19 -13.37 30.82
C GLY A 347 -0.62 -13.97 32.17
N THR A 348 0.31 -14.20 33.10
CA THR A 348 -0.01 -14.78 34.41
C THR A 348 -0.18 -13.72 35.50
N THR A 349 -0.75 -14.13 36.63
CA THR A 349 -0.99 -13.27 37.77
C THR A 349 -0.55 -13.93 39.08
N GLU A 350 -0.15 -13.09 40.03
CA GLU A 350 0.18 -13.46 41.40
C GLU A 350 -0.67 -12.62 42.36
N PRO A 351 -1.36 -13.25 43.34
CA PRO A 351 -2.10 -12.49 44.34
C PRO A 351 -1.13 -11.74 45.26
N LEU A 352 -1.33 -10.43 45.39
CA LEU A 352 -0.72 -9.68 46.47
C LEU A 352 -1.51 -9.96 47.75
N LEU A 353 -0.91 -10.70 48.69
CA LEU A 353 -1.42 -10.87 50.05
C LEU A 353 -0.26 -10.74 51.04
N ALA A 354 0.02 -9.51 51.45
CA ALA A 354 1.25 -9.19 52.18
C ALA A 354 0.95 -8.48 53.51
N PRO A 355 0.95 -9.18 54.66
CA PRO A 355 0.94 -8.55 55.97
C PRO A 355 2.29 -7.87 56.23
N ARG A 356 2.26 -6.57 56.51
CA ARG A 356 3.43 -5.74 56.78
C ARG A 356 3.22 -4.89 58.02
N THR A 357 4.32 -4.57 58.70
CA THR A 357 4.28 -3.80 59.93
C THR A 357 4.61 -2.35 59.62
N THR A 358 3.73 -1.42 59.98
CA THR A 358 3.93 0.00 59.71
C THR A 358 5.11 0.56 60.50
N TYR A 359 5.86 1.47 59.88
CA TYR A 359 6.78 2.35 60.60
C TYR A 359 6.02 3.37 61.48
N PRO A 360 6.70 4.10 62.38
CA PRO A 360 6.11 5.25 63.05
C PRO A 360 5.62 6.28 62.03
N LEU A 361 4.43 6.82 62.29
CA LEU A 361 3.72 7.74 61.39
C LEU A 361 3.13 8.89 62.19
N ASP A 362 3.15 10.08 61.62
CA ASP A 362 2.43 11.21 62.18
C ASP A 362 0.92 10.95 62.14
N GLU A 363 0.18 11.51 63.11
CA GLU A 363 -1.28 11.38 63.12
C GLU A 363 -1.89 12.11 61.92
N GLY A 364 -2.85 11.47 61.24
CA GLY A 364 -3.44 12.02 60.02
C GLY A 364 -4.24 11.00 59.21
N PHE A 365 -4.61 11.40 58.00
CA PHE A 365 -5.27 10.55 57.02
C PHE A 365 -4.45 10.51 55.74
N TYR A 366 -4.10 9.31 55.30
CA TYR A 366 -3.17 9.11 54.19
C TYR A 366 -3.71 8.15 53.15
N TYR A 367 -3.35 8.38 51.90
CA TYR A 367 -3.43 7.39 50.84
C TYR A 367 -2.21 6.47 50.90
N VAL A 368 -2.42 5.20 50.57
CA VAL A 368 -1.35 4.21 50.47
C VAL A 368 -1.07 3.96 49.00
N GLY A 369 0.18 4.03 48.58
CA GLY A 369 0.64 3.68 47.24
C GLY A 369 1.36 2.35 47.23
N VAL A 370 1.29 1.64 46.11
CA VAL A 370 2.06 0.44 45.79
C VAL A 370 2.80 0.67 44.48
N PHE A 371 4.08 0.31 44.47
CA PHE A 371 4.99 0.48 43.34
C PHE A 371 5.63 -0.88 43.07
N LEU A 372 5.36 -1.47 41.91
CA LEU A 372 6.08 -2.64 41.43
C LEU A 372 7.33 -2.15 40.70
N ASP A 373 8.45 -2.85 40.86
CA ASP A 373 9.74 -2.51 40.28
C ASP A 373 10.10 -1.00 40.35
N PRO A 374 10.16 -0.43 41.56
CA PRO A 374 10.34 1.02 41.75
C PRO A 374 11.72 1.53 41.34
N VAL A 375 12.69 0.63 41.10
CA VAL A 375 14.05 0.96 40.65
C VAL A 375 14.26 0.72 39.15
N ASN A 376 13.21 0.27 38.45
CA ASN A 376 13.22 -0.08 37.02
C ASN A 376 14.37 -1.06 36.69
N GLU A 377 14.37 -2.20 37.37
CA GLU A 377 15.34 -3.28 37.18
C GLU A 377 14.94 -4.25 36.06
N ILE A 378 13.64 -4.30 35.72
CA ILE A 378 13.05 -5.08 34.64
C ILE A 378 12.53 -4.09 33.60
N ALA A 379 13.10 -4.12 32.39
CA ALA A 379 12.54 -3.34 31.28
C ALA A 379 11.16 -3.88 30.89
N GLU A 380 10.17 -2.99 30.84
CA GLU A 380 8.77 -3.33 30.65
C GLU A 380 8.23 -2.81 29.31
N GLN A 381 7.13 -3.40 28.82
CA GLN A 381 6.38 -2.84 27.69
C GLN A 381 5.71 -1.51 28.04
N ARG A 382 5.37 -1.32 29.33
CA ARG A 382 4.90 -0.06 29.90
C ARG A 382 5.49 0.13 31.29
N GLU A 383 6.07 1.31 31.49
CA GLU A 383 6.70 1.70 32.74
C GLU A 383 5.76 2.57 33.61
N ASP A 384 4.57 2.90 33.12
CA ASP A 384 3.65 3.87 33.73
C ASP A 384 2.40 3.23 34.37
N ASN A 385 2.27 1.91 34.30
CA ASN A 385 1.14 1.12 34.83
C ASN A 385 1.52 0.16 35.97
N ASN A 386 2.78 0.16 36.40
CA ASN A 386 3.31 -0.62 37.52
C ASN A 386 3.04 0.04 38.91
N ILE A 387 2.25 1.13 38.95
CA ILE A 387 1.92 1.90 40.17
C ILE A 387 0.41 1.97 40.38
N SER A 388 -0.03 1.87 41.64
CA SER A 388 -1.41 2.16 42.04
C SER A 388 -1.49 2.72 43.46
N TRP A 389 -2.65 3.26 43.83
CA TRP A 389 -2.91 3.78 45.16
C TRP A 389 -4.31 3.46 45.64
N SER A 390 -4.47 3.43 46.95
CA SER A 390 -5.72 3.08 47.60
C SER A 390 -6.79 4.13 47.32
N ARG A 391 -8.03 3.67 47.09
CA ARG A 391 -9.22 4.54 47.06
C ARG A 391 -9.57 5.07 48.44
N GLU A 392 -9.18 4.33 49.46
CA GLU A 392 -9.54 4.53 50.85
C GLU A 392 -8.32 5.03 51.62
N ARG A 393 -8.56 5.83 52.66
CA ARG A 393 -7.47 6.41 53.47
C ARG A 393 -7.19 5.58 54.71
N LEU A 394 -5.90 5.43 55.03
CA LEU A 394 -5.42 4.94 56.30
C LEU A 394 -5.52 6.08 57.32
N ARG A 395 -6.24 5.85 58.42
CA ARG A 395 -6.25 6.75 59.57
C ARG A 395 -5.11 6.39 60.50
N VAL A 396 -4.19 7.32 60.73
CA VAL A 396 -3.15 7.21 61.75
C VAL A 396 -3.58 8.04 62.95
N GLY A 397 -3.70 7.40 64.11
CA GLY A 397 -4.06 8.12 65.33
C GLY A 397 -4.12 7.21 66.54
N SER A 398 -4.03 7.82 67.72
CA SER A 398 -4.36 7.13 68.96
C SER A 398 -5.74 6.46 68.88
N ALA A 399 -5.84 5.23 69.41
CA ALA A 399 -7.11 4.54 69.52
C ALA A 399 -8.07 5.43 70.31
N THR A 400 -9.11 5.95 69.65
CA THR A 400 -10.17 6.69 70.35
C THR A 400 -10.80 5.72 71.35
N PRO A 401 -10.80 6.01 72.66
CA PRO A 401 -11.61 5.26 73.60
C PRO A 401 -13.06 5.33 73.11
N VAL A 402 -13.77 4.21 73.16
CA VAL A 402 -15.18 4.11 72.74
C VAL A 402 -16.04 5.03 73.62
N GLY A 403 -16.11 6.30 73.26
CA GLY A 403 -16.85 7.36 73.94
C GLY A 403 -18.09 7.72 73.13
N ARG A 404 -19.26 7.42 73.69
CA ARG A 404 -20.58 7.77 73.17
C ARG A 404 -20.62 9.24 72.72
N TRP A 405 -21.04 9.47 71.47
CA TRP A 405 -21.45 10.78 71.01
C TRP A 405 -22.77 11.18 71.69
N MET A 406 -22.76 12.26 72.48
CA MET A 406 -23.98 13.00 72.84
C MET A 406 -24.18 14.10 71.80
N LEU A 407 -25.28 14.01 71.05
CA LEU A 407 -25.77 15.08 70.18
C LEU A 407 -26.52 16.10 71.04
N TYR A 408 -25.99 17.30 71.22
CA TYR A 408 -26.81 18.44 71.69
C TYR A 408 -27.44 19.12 70.48
N ARG A 409 -28.76 19.33 70.56
CA ARG A 409 -29.58 20.05 69.57
C ARG A 409 -29.27 21.54 69.56
#